data_AF-A0A1G3ZPW5-F1
#
_entry.id   AF-A0A1G3ZPW5-F1
#
_cell.length_a   1.000
_cell.length_b   1.000
_cell.length_c   1.000
_cell.angle_alpha   90.00
_cell.angle_beta   90.00
_cell.angle_gamma   90.00
#
_symmetry.space_group_name_H-M   'P 1'
#
loop_
_entity.id
_entity.type
_entity.pdbx_description
1 polymer ?
#
loop_
_entity_poly.entity_id
_entity_poly.type
_entity_poly.pdbx_seq_one_letter_code
_entity_poly.pdbx_strand_id
1 'polypeptide(L)'
;MKYRDYLPSRQAYTVARHPHIEKLPEWSRRLAEHGVKLVPIPLRGGGEVLNSDSEKEVIQDVSPYTGDKKIGYQLKRLSPKGKLCRAGQRYAVIRTDCRVDRCSQCSDGEVGSILSPDFKLFDEPKPCRLEYCPIESQWIIEND
;
A
#
# COMPACT_ATOMS: atom_id res chain seq x y z
N MET A 1 14.10 -34.16 -4.58
CA MET A 1 14.00 -33.13 -5.62
C MET A 1 13.78 -31.79 -4.95
N LYS A 2 14.68 -30.79 -5.09
CA LYS A 2 14.46 -29.43 -4.57
C LYS A 2 13.69 -28.66 -5.64
N TYR A 3 12.42 -28.36 -5.38
CA TYR A 3 11.65 -27.45 -6.23
C TYR A 3 12.29 -26.06 -6.17
N ARG A 4 12.30 -25.35 -7.31
CA ARG A 4 12.75 -23.96 -7.37
C ARG A 4 11.78 -23.10 -6.56
N ASP A 5 12.31 -22.30 -5.64
CA ASP A 5 11.51 -21.35 -4.88
C ASP A 5 11.20 -20.14 -5.76
N TYR A 6 9.92 -19.97 -6.10
CA TYR A 6 9.42 -18.85 -6.90
C TYR A 6 8.87 -17.70 -6.03
N LEU A 7 8.97 -17.80 -4.69
CA LEU A 7 8.47 -16.80 -3.75
C LEU A 7 9.65 -16.10 -3.04
N PRO A 8 10.34 -15.16 -3.71
CA PRO A 8 11.56 -14.55 -3.18
C PRO A 8 11.35 -13.79 -1.86
N SER A 9 10.15 -13.24 -1.63
CA SER A 9 9.78 -12.53 -0.40
C SER A 9 9.02 -13.40 0.61
N ARG A 10 8.74 -14.67 0.28
CA ARG A 10 7.89 -15.57 1.07
C ARG A 10 6.57 -14.90 1.49
N GLN A 11 5.96 -14.15 0.58
CA GLN A 11 4.67 -13.48 0.78
C GLN A 11 3.66 -13.93 -0.26
N ALA A 12 2.42 -14.14 0.18
CA ALA A 12 1.26 -14.39 -0.69
C ALA A 12 0.24 -13.28 -0.48
N TYR A 13 -0.17 -12.62 -1.55
CA TYR A 13 -1.12 -11.50 -1.49
C TYR A 13 -2.52 -11.97 -1.86
N THR A 14 -3.54 -11.50 -1.15
CA THR A 14 -4.94 -11.73 -1.51
C THR A 14 -5.78 -10.49 -1.25
N VAL A 15 -6.81 -10.26 -2.07
CA VAL A 15 -7.81 -9.23 -1.77
C VAL A 15 -8.78 -9.78 -0.73
N ALA A 16 -8.90 -9.06 0.38
CA ALA A 16 -9.77 -9.37 1.51
C ALA A 16 -11.23 -9.01 1.22
N ARG A 17 -11.84 -9.67 0.25
CA ARG A 17 -13.27 -9.54 -0.10
C ARG A 17 -14.09 -10.68 0.48
N HIS A 18 -15.40 -10.53 0.61
CA HIS A 18 -16.28 -11.69 0.81
C HIS A 18 -16.27 -12.62 -0.44
N PRO A 19 -16.22 -13.96 -0.29
CA PRO A 19 -16.15 -14.75 0.95
C PRO A 19 -14.70 -15.09 1.40
N HIS A 20 -13.67 -14.48 0.81
CA HIS A 20 -12.28 -14.76 1.15
C HIS A 20 -11.93 -14.33 2.57
N ILE A 21 -12.58 -13.27 3.08
CA ILE A 21 -12.30 -12.72 4.41
C ILE A 21 -12.42 -13.75 5.52
N GLU A 22 -13.45 -14.60 5.46
CA GLU A 22 -13.72 -15.68 6.41
C GLU A 22 -12.63 -16.77 6.39
N LYS A 23 -11.91 -16.90 5.27
CA LYS A 23 -10.88 -17.90 5.06
C LYS A 23 -9.48 -17.38 5.42
N LEU A 24 -9.30 -16.07 5.58
CA LEU A 24 -7.98 -15.48 5.85
C LEU A 24 -7.28 -16.07 7.08
N PRO A 25 -7.96 -16.31 8.22
CA PRO A 25 -7.30 -16.90 9.39
C PRO A 25 -6.74 -18.30 9.10
N GLU A 26 -7.53 -19.15 8.44
CA GLU A 26 -7.08 -20.50 8.08
C GLU A 26 -5.93 -20.47 7.06
N TRP A 27 -6.06 -19.64 6.02
CA TRP A 27 -5.01 -19.51 4.99
C TRP A 27 -3.72 -18.96 5.57
N SER A 28 -3.79 -17.96 6.46
CA SER A 28 -2.63 -17.39 7.14
C SER A 28 -1.88 -18.45 7.93
N ARG A 29 -2.61 -19.25 8.74
CA ARG A 29 -2.03 -20.37 9.49
C ARG A 29 -1.34 -21.39 8.57
N ARG A 30 -2.02 -21.83 7.50
CA ARG A 30 -1.48 -22.84 6.57
C ARG A 30 -0.27 -22.35 5.79
N LEU A 31 -0.24 -21.07 5.42
CA LEU A 31 0.92 -20.47 4.77
C LEU A 31 2.10 -20.34 5.75
N ALA A 32 1.82 -19.99 7.00
CA ALA A 32 2.83 -19.88 8.05
C ALA A 32 3.54 -21.21 8.33
N GLU A 33 2.84 -22.35 8.24
CA GLU A 33 3.43 -23.70 8.34
C GLU A 33 4.52 -23.96 7.28
N HIS A 34 4.53 -23.19 6.19
CA HIS A 34 5.53 -23.24 5.12
C HIS A 34 6.47 -22.02 5.11
N GLY A 35 6.46 -21.21 6.16
CA GLY A 35 7.24 -19.98 6.26
C GLY A 35 6.80 -18.90 5.27
N VAL A 36 5.56 -18.94 4.78
CA VAL A 36 4.98 -17.95 3.87
C VAL A 36 4.02 -17.05 4.65
N LYS A 37 4.14 -15.73 4.48
CA LYS A 37 3.28 -14.73 5.10
C LYS A 37 2.10 -14.40 4.20
N LEU A 38 0.87 -14.52 4.69
CA LEU A 38 -0.30 -13.99 3.97
C LEU A 38 -0.35 -12.48 4.16
N VAL A 39 -0.50 -11.72 3.06
CA VAL A 39 -0.71 -10.27 3.06
C VAL A 39 -2.12 -9.98 2.57
N PRO A 40 -3.08 -9.70 3.47
CA PRO A 40 -4.41 -9.29 3.08
C PRO A 40 -4.39 -7.84 2.57
N ILE A 41 -4.87 -7.64 1.35
CA ILE A 41 -5.08 -6.32 0.77
C ILE A 41 -6.56 -5.94 0.99
N PRO A 42 -6.87 -4.85 1.71
CA PRO A 42 -8.25 -4.42 1.90
C PRO A 42 -8.99 -4.27 0.57
N LEU A 43 -10.27 -4.64 0.55
CA LEU A 43 -11.13 -4.41 -0.59
C LEU A 43 -11.41 -2.91 -0.71
N ARG A 44 -11.22 -2.37 -1.91
CA ARG A 44 -11.31 -0.93 -2.17
C ARG A 44 -12.17 -0.64 -3.39
N GLY A 45 -12.84 0.51 -3.36
CA GLY A 45 -13.60 1.05 -4.47
C GLY A 45 -13.55 2.58 -4.41
N GLY A 46 -13.05 3.20 -5.48
CA GLY A 46 -12.78 4.64 -5.47
C GLY A 46 -11.83 5.05 -4.32
N GLY A 47 -12.23 6.05 -3.55
CA GLY A 47 -11.47 6.58 -2.41
C GLY A 47 -11.72 5.87 -1.07
N GLU A 48 -12.39 4.71 -1.07
CA GLU A 48 -12.89 4.07 0.16
C GLU A 48 -12.36 2.65 0.36
N VAL A 49 -12.31 2.24 1.64
CA VAL A 49 -12.21 0.83 2.05
C VAL A 49 -13.63 0.29 2.14
N LEU A 50 -13.93 -0.75 1.36
CA LEU A 50 -15.28 -1.33 1.29
C LEU A 50 -15.53 -2.39 2.36
N ASN A 51 -14.50 -2.76 3.11
CA ASN A 51 -14.65 -3.70 4.21
C ASN A 51 -15.44 -3.08 5.37
N SER A 52 -16.31 -3.88 6.00
CA SER A 52 -16.94 -3.50 7.27
C SER A 52 -15.90 -3.35 8.38
N ASP A 53 -16.25 -2.74 9.51
CA ASP A 53 -15.30 -2.62 10.62
C ASP A 53 -14.90 -3.98 11.19
N SER A 54 -15.83 -4.93 11.28
CA SER A 54 -15.51 -6.31 11.69
C SER A 54 -14.56 -7.00 10.72
N GLU A 55 -14.72 -6.78 9.41
CA GLU A 55 -13.81 -7.28 8.39
C GLU A 55 -12.42 -6.62 8.47
N LYS A 56 -12.34 -5.33 8.79
CA LYS A 56 -11.06 -4.64 9.00
C LYS A 56 -10.29 -5.22 10.19
N GLU A 57 -10.96 -5.64 11.26
CA GLU A 57 -10.31 -6.33 12.38
C GLU A 57 -9.68 -7.65 11.92
N VAL A 58 -10.42 -8.48 11.15
CA VAL A 58 -9.87 -9.73 10.59
C VAL A 58 -8.64 -9.45 9.73
N ILE A 59 -8.67 -8.41 8.90
CA ILE A 59 -7.54 -8.00 8.07
C ILE A 59 -6.34 -7.59 8.94
N GLN A 60 -6.57 -6.83 10.00
CA GLN A 60 -5.50 -6.41 10.91
C GLN A 60 -4.87 -7.61 11.63
N ASP A 61 -5.68 -8.53 12.13
CA ASP A 61 -5.25 -9.68 12.92
C ASP A 61 -4.38 -10.64 12.10
N VAL A 62 -4.72 -10.83 10.82
CA VAL A 62 -3.97 -11.74 9.93
C VAL A 62 -2.83 -11.04 9.18
N SER A 63 -2.74 -9.71 9.22
CA SER A 63 -1.70 -8.96 8.52
C SER A 63 -0.33 -9.25 9.13
N PRO A 64 0.72 -9.47 8.31
CA PRO A 64 2.07 -9.68 8.83
C PRO A 64 2.73 -8.37 9.27
N TYR A 65 1.99 -7.26 9.18
CA TYR A 65 2.40 -5.92 9.54
C TYR A 65 1.72 -5.45 10.84
N THR A 66 1.26 -6.36 11.70
CA THR A 66 0.75 -5.99 13.03
C THR A 66 1.77 -5.14 13.78
N GLY A 67 1.33 -4.00 14.33
CA GLY A 67 2.22 -3.02 14.97
C GLY A 67 2.87 -2.02 14.02
N ASP A 68 2.80 -2.23 12.70
CA ASP A 68 3.21 -1.24 11.69
C ASP A 68 2.04 -0.28 11.42
N LYS A 69 2.31 1.04 11.44
CA LYS A 69 1.32 2.07 11.09
C LYS A 69 0.79 1.92 9.66
N LYS A 70 1.51 1.22 8.78
CA LYS A 70 1.10 0.88 7.41
C LYS A 70 -0.31 0.31 7.37
N ILE A 71 -0.65 -0.64 8.25
CA ILE A 71 -1.97 -1.26 8.26
C ILE A 71 -3.05 -0.25 8.65
N GLY A 72 -2.72 0.69 9.55
CA GLY A 72 -3.61 1.80 9.93
C GLY A 72 -3.97 2.70 8.75
N TYR A 73 -3.01 3.04 7.89
CA TYR A 73 -3.30 3.82 6.66
C TYR A 73 -4.11 3.01 5.65
N GLN A 74 -3.78 1.73 5.46
CA GLN A 74 -4.48 0.86 4.51
C GLN A 74 -5.94 0.59 4.89
N LEU A 75 -6.23 0.52 6.19
CA LEU A 75 -7.57 0.36 6.74
C LEU A 75 -8.30 1.69 6.95
N LYS A 76 -7.73 2.82 6.50
CA LYS A 76 -8.29 4.18 6.65
C LYS A 76 -8.53 4.59 8.11
N ARG A 77 -7.74 4.05 9.05
CA ARG A 77 -7.74 4.44 10.47
C ARG A 77 -6.80 5.60 10.77
N LEU A 78 -5.80 5.80 9.88
CA LEU A 78 -4.87 6.92 9.92
C LEU A 78 -4.99 7.73 8.63
N SER A 79 -4.98 9.07 8.76
CA SER A 79 -4.86 9.98 7.61
C SER A 79 -3.39 10.32 7.36
N PRO A 80 -2.90 10.25 6.11
CA PRO A 80 -1.56 10.69 5.77
C PRO A 80 -1.50 12.22 5.59
N LYS A 81 -2.63 12.93 5.60
CA LYS A 81 -2.68 14.37 5.29
C LYS A 81 -1.79 15.18 6.23
N GLY A 82 -1.02 16.08 5.65
CA GLY A 82 -0.05 16.92 6.36
C GLY A 82 1.27 16.22 6.72
N LYS A 83 1.31 14.87 6.79
CA LYS A 83 2.56 14.14 7.05
C LYS A 83 3.51 14.23 5.86
N LEU A 84 4.81 14.27 6.13
CA LEU A 84 5.82 14.22 5.08
C LEU A 84 5.78 12.87 4.37
N CYS A 85 5.85 12.88 3.04
CA CYS A 85 5.84 11.68 2.24
C CYS A 85 6.93 11.75 1.17
N ARG A 86 7.66 10.64 1.02
CA ARG A 86 8.74 10.47 0.04
C ARG A 86 8.25 10.16 -1.38
N ALA A 87 6.93 10.09 -1.58
CA ALA A 87 6.31 10.02 -2.90
C ALA A 87 6.59 11.31 -3.69
N GLY A 88 7.11 11.17 -4.91
CA GLY A 88 7.66 12.24 -5.73
C GLY A 88 9.14 12.52 -5.49
N GLN A 89 9.74 12.01 -4.40
CA GLN A 89 11.18 12.14 -4.10
C GLN A 89 11.92 10.82 -4.37
N ARG A 90 11.41 9.69 -3.88
CA ARG A 90 12.04 8.35 -3.99
C ARG A 90 11.51 7.53 -5.15
N TYR A 91 10.30 7.84 -5.58
CA TYR A 91 9.63 7.23 -6.73
C TYR A 91 8.58 8.22 -7.26
N ALA A 92 8.10 7.98 -8.46
CA ALA A 92 6.95 8.66 -9.04
C ALA A 92 6.20 7.71 -9.97
N VAL A 93 5.01 8.10 -10.41
CA VAL A 93 4.17 7.35 -11.34
C VAL A 93 4.14 8.10 -12.67
N ILE A 94 4.70 7.47 -13.71
CA ILE A 94 4.60 7.97 -15.08
C ILE A 94 3.25 7.51 -15.66
N ARG A 95 2.45 8.46 -16.13
CA ARG A 95 1.16 8.22 -16.78
C ARG A 95 1.35 7.96 -18.27
N THR A 96 0.31 7.43 -18.92
CA THR A 96 0.33 7.10 -20.36
C THR A 96 0.46 8.34 -21.25
N ASP A 97 0.12 9.52 -20.75
CA ASP A 97 0.29 10.82 -21.40
C ASP A 97 1.63 11.50 -21.04
N CYS A 98 2.57 10.73 -20.48
CA CYS A 98 3.89 11.19 -20.04
C CYS A 98 3.91 12.19 -18.88
N ARG A 99 2.75 12.59 -18.33
CA ARG A 99 2.71 13.31 -17.05
C ARG A 99 3.20 12.42 -15.92
N VAL A 100 3.80 13.03 -14.92
CA VAL A 100 4.39 12.36 -13.78
C VAL A 100 3.69 12.81 -12.51
N ASP A 101 3.05 11.86 -11.84
CA ASP A 101 2.41 12.05 -10.55
C ASP A 101 3.32 11.56 -9.42
N ARG A 102 3.21 12.16 -8.25
CA ARG A 102 4.03 11.75 -7.11
C ARG A 102 3.66 10.37 -6.56
N CYS A 103 2.41 9.94 -6.69
CA CYS A 103 1.92 8.61 -6.27
C CYS A 103 0.73 8.16 -7.12
N SER A 104 0.34 6.88 -6.97
CA SER A 104 -0.76 6.28 -7.74
C SER A 104 -2.11 7.00 -7.61
N GLN A 105 -2.33 7.70 -6.49
CA GLN A 105 -3.57 8.40 -6.18
C GLN A 105 -3.63 9.87 -6.64
N CYS A 106 -2.51 10.45 -7.08
CA CYS A 106 -2.50 11.79 -7.70
C CYS A 106 -2.75 11.67 -9.21
N SER A 107 -3.38 12.65 -9.85
CA SER A 107 -3.66 12.64 -11.29
C SER A 107 -3.54 14.03 -11.95
N ASP A 108 -2.76 14.91 -11.33
CA ASP A 108 -2.57 16.30 -11.73
C ASP A 108 -1.21 16.57 -12.37
N GLY A 109 -0.31 15.59 -12.41
CA GLY A 109 1.02 15.74 -12.99
C GLY A 109 1.95 16.60 -12.14
N GLU A 110 1.76 16.60 -10.82
CA GLU A 110 2.46 17.48 -9.85
C GLU A 110 4.00 17.44 -9.97
N VAL A 111 4.58 16.32 -10.41
CA VAL A 111 6.04 16.18 -10.55
C VAL A 111 6.54 16.71 -11.90
N GLY A 112 5.66 16.81 -12.91
CA GLY A 112 5.98 17.35 -14.23
C GLY A 112 5.72 16.34 -15.36
N SER A 113 6.59 16.34 -16.37
CA SER A 113 6.52 15.45 -17.53
C SER A 113 7.88 14.78 -17.76
N ILE A 114 7.89 13.48 -18.05
CA ILE A 114 9.13 12.73 -18.32
C ILE A 114 9.79 13.15 -19.64
N LEU A 115 9.07 13.89 -20.50
CA LEU A 115 9.61 14.43 -21.75
C LEU A 115 10.36 15.76 -21.55
N SER A 116 10.30 16.35 -20.34
CA SER A 116 10.97 17.61 -20.05
C SER A 116 12.48 17.39 -19.92
N PRO A 117 13.34 18.19 -20.57
CA PRO A 117 14.79 18.04 -20.48
C PRO A 117 15.34 18.34 -19.06
N ASP A 118 14.57 19.06 -18.25
CA ASP A 118 14.85 19.41 -16.86
C ASP A 118 14.05 18.58 -15.85
N PHE A 119 13.38 17.51 -16.30
CA PHE A 119 12.59 16.66 -15.42
C PHE A 119 13.44 16.13 -14.26
N LYS A 120 12.95 16.35 -13.05
CA LYS A 120 13.52 15.78 -11.83
C LYS A 120 12.44 15.46 -10.81
N LEU A 121 12.75 14.50 -9.96
CA LEU A 121 11.98 14.25 -8.75
C LEU A 121 12.15 15.42 -7.77
N PHE A 122 11.28 15.49 -6.77
CA PHE A 122 11.41 16.44 -5.68
C PHE A 122 12.74 16.21 -4.94
N ASP A 123 13.41 17.30 -4.58
CA ASP A 123 14.66 17.22 -3.82
C ASP A 123 14.38 16.70 -2.38
N GLU A 124 13.24 17.09 -1.80
CA GLU A 124 12.85 16.78 -0.42
C GLU A 124 11.45 16.14 -0.32
N PRO A 125 11.15 15.39 0.75
CA PRO A 125 9.79 14.92 1.02
C PRO A 125 8.80 16.08 1.08
N LYS A 126 7.58 15.88 0.58
CA LYS A 126 6.52 16.90 0.59
C LYS A 126 5.34 16.45 1.46
N PRO A 127 4.65 17.37 2.15
CA PRO A 127 3.41 17.05 2.86
C PRO A 127 2.42 16.35 1.93
N CYS A 128 1.75 15.31 2.44
CA CYS A 128 0.69 14.64 1.71
C CYS A 128 -0.61 15.45 1.79
N ARG A 129 -1.35 15.52 0.68
CA ARG A 129 -2.65 16.21 0.60
C ARG A 129 -3.86 15.28 0.69
N LEU A 130 -3.63 13.97 0.56
CA LEU A 130 -4.68 12.97 0.53
C LEU A 130 -5.11 12.61 1.96
N GLU A 131 -6.38 12.27 2.14
CA GLU A 131 -6.91 11.80 3.43
C GLU A 131 -6.69 10.30 3.66
N TYR A 132 -6.22 9.59 2.64
CA TYR A 132 -6.16 8.13 2.62
C TYR A 132 -4.95 7.63 1.81
N CYS A 133 -4.27 6.59 2.32
CA CYS A 133 -3.11 5.98 1.65
C CYS A 133 -3.13 4.44 1.69
N PRO A 134 -3.79 3.79 0.71
CA PRO A 134 -3.89 2.34 0.65
C PRO A 134 -2.72 1.59 0.03
N ILE A 135 -1.91 2.24 -0.80
CA ILE A 135 -0.97 1.51 -1.68
C ILE A 135 0.47 1.76 -1.24
N GLU A 136 0.80 3.02 -0.98
CA GLU A 136 2.19 3.49 -0.88
C GLU A 136 2.53 4.06 0.51
N SER A 137 1.82 3.62 1.56
CA SER A 137 1.97 4.17 2.92
C SER A 137 3.34 3.93 3.55
N GLN A 138 4.15 3.01 3.02
CA GLN A 138 5.55 2.81 3.42
C GLN A 138 6.46 4.03 3.16
N TRP A 139 6.00 5.00 2.37
CA TRP A 139 6.76 6.21 2.05
C TRP A 139 6.38 7.41 2.92
N ILE A 140 5.39 7.26 3.80
CA ILE A 140 5.05 8.25 4.81
C ILE A 140 6.16 8.27 5.86
N ILE A 141 6.67 9.45 6.16
CA ILE A 141 7.64 9.66 7.24
C ILE A 141 6.84 9.86 8.51
N GLU A 142 7.07 8.97 9.47
CA GLU A 142 6.57 9.15 10.82
C GLU A 142 7.49 10.14 11.54
N ASN A 143 6.91 11.25 11.98
CA ASN A 143 7.54 12.09 12.99
C ASN A 143 7.11 11.49 14.34
N ASP A 144 8.08 11.07 15.14
CA ASP A 144 7.85 10.70 16.54
C ASP A 144 7.45 11.93 17.37
#